data_AF-A0A9W4TC68-F1
#
_entry.id   AF-A0A9W4TC68-F1
#
_cell.length_a   1.000
_cell.length_b   1.000
_cell.length_c   1.000
_cell.angle_alpha   90.00
_cell.angle_beta   90.00
_cell.angle_gamma   90.00
#
_symmetry.space_group_name_H-M   'P 1'
#
loop_
_entity.id
_entity.type
_entity.pdbx_description
1 polymer ?
#
loop_
_entity_poly.entity_id
_entity_poly.type
_entity_poly.pdbx_seq_one_letter_code
_entity_poly.pdbx_strand_id
1 'polypeptide(L)' 'LFQYLTQLTYPPNLTHSQQLAIQKQAQHYFVQNQQLYRRNRKQTAQPLLVVKSNEIE' A
#
# COMPACT_ATOMS: atom_id res chain seq x y z
N LEU A 1 4.24 4.45 0.05
CA LEU A 1 3.06 3.63 0.45
C LEU A 1 3.37 2.61 1.54
N PHE A 2 4.41 1.78 1.38
CA PHE A 2 4.78 0.75 2.35
C PHE A 2 4.93 1.30 3.78
N GLN A 3 5.74 2.36 3.93
CA GLN A 3 5.95 3.03 5.22
C GLN A 3 4.64 3.48 5.88
N TYR A 4 3.71 4.05 5.10
CA TYR A 4 2.39 4.46 5.59
C TYR A 4 1.54 3.28 6.08
N LEU A 5 1.60 2.13 5.39
CA LEU A 5 0.87 0.93 5.79
C LEU A 5 1.48 0.20 7.00
N THR A 6 2.79 0.33 7.23
CA THR A 6 3.49 -0.33 8.35
C THR A 6 3.60 0.53 9.60
N GLN A 7 3.85 1.83 9.44
CA GLN A 7 4.17 2.76 10.53
C GLN A 7 3.06 3.78 10.77
N LEU A 8 2.03 3.83 9.91
CA LEU A 8 0.97 4.85 9.94
C LEU A 8 1.52 6.29 9.86
N THR A 9 2.71 6.45 9.29
CA THR A 9 3.39 7.72 9.10
C THR A 9 3.56 8.02 7.62
N TYR A 10 3.48 9.31 7.27
CA TYR A 10 3.79 9.77 5.93
C TYR A 10 5.29 9.98 5.77
N PRO A 11 5.85 9.68 4.58
CA PRO A 11 7.16 10.18 4.20
C PRO A 11 7.26 11.71 4.42
N PRO A 12 8.42 12.20 4.87
CA PRO A 12 8.64 13.64 5.00
C PRO A 12 8.53 14.32 3.62
N ASN A 13 8.13 15.59 3.60
CA ASN A 13 8.02 16.44 2.39
C ASN A 13 6.87 16.10 1.43
N LEU A 14 5.88 15.31 1.84
CA LEU A 14 4.69 15.09 1.02
C LEU A 14 3.70 16.24 1.09
N THR A 15 3.22 16.68 -0.06
CA THR A 15 2.11 17.63 -0.16
C THR A 15 0.79 16.98 0.23
N HIS A 16 -0.22 17.77 0.60
CA HIS A 16 -1.54 17.26 0.97
C HIS A 16 -2.18 16.40 -0.15
N SER A 17 -1.97 16.75 -1.42
CA SER A 17 -2.47 15.97 -2.56
C SER A 17 -1.77 14.61 -2.67
N GLN A 18 -0.47 14.53 -2.40
CA GLN A 18 0.28 13.28 -2.38
C GLN A 18 -0.12 12.39 -1.19
N GLN A 19 -0.36 12.99 -0.02
CA GLN A 19 -0.88 12.27 1.14
C GLN A 19 -2.26 11.64 0.84
N LEU A 20 -3.16 12.39 0.20
CA LEU A 20 -4.46 11.89 -0.24
C LEU A 20 -4.32 10.75 -1.27
N ALA A 21 -3.37 10.84 -2.19
CA ALA A 21 -3.10 9.77 -3.14
C ALA A 21 -2.65 8.49 -2.43
N ILE A 22 -1.75 8.61 -1.44
CA ILE A 22 -1.30 7.48 -0.60
C ILE A 22 -2.48 6.89 0.18
N GLN A 23 -3.34 7.72 0.79
CA GLN A 23 -4.52 7.22 1.50
C GLN A 23 -5.47 6.45 0.59
N LYS A 24 -5.75 6.96 -0.61
CA LYS A 24 -6.61 6.28 -1.58
C LYS A 24 -5.99 4.95 -2.01
N GLN A 25 -4.69 4.93 -2.31
CA GLN A 25 -3.98 3.71 -2.65
C GLN A 25 -4.01 2.70 -1.49
N ALA A 26 -3.74 3.15 -0.25
CA ALA A 26 -3.71 2.31 0.94
C ALA A 26 -5.00 1.49 1.16
N GLN A 27 -6.16 1.94 0.70
CA GLN A 27 -7.41 1.17 0.77
C GLN A 27 -7.39 -0.13 -0.04
N HIS A 28 -6.52 -0.19 -1.05
CA HIS A 28 -6.38 -1.31 -1.98
C HIS A 28 -5.17 -2.19 -1.67
N TYR A 29 -4.34 -1.85 -0.68
CA TYR A 29 -3.14 -2.60 -0.34
C TYR A 29 -3.08 -2.90 1.16
N PHE A 30 -2.29 -3.88 1.55
CA PHE A 30 -1.95 -4.14 2.94
C PHE A 30 -0.59 -4.81 3.01
N VAL A 31 0.04 -4.75 4.18
CA VAL A 31 1.34 -5.40 4.41
C VAL A 31 1.12 -6.62 5.30
N GLN A 32 1.71 -7.75 4.91
CA GLN A 32 1.76 -8.99 5.70
C GLN A 32 3.16 -9.57 5.53
N ASN A 33 3.78 -10.12 6.59
CA ASN A 33 5.15 -10.67 6.52
C ASN A 33 6.18 -9.73 5.85
N GLN A 34 6.07 -8.41 6.08
CA GLN A 34 6.91 -7.36 5.45
C GLN A 34 6.80 -7.29 3.91
N GLN A 35 5.79 -7.93 3.32
CA GLN A 35 5.50 -7.86 1.89
C GLN A 35 4.21 -7.07 1.66
N LEU A 36 4.20 -6.25 0.61
CA LEU A 36 3.03 -5.51 0.20
C LEU A 36 2.14 -6.39 -0.68
N TYR A 37 0.86 -6.45 -0.34
CA TYR A 37 -0.14 -7.19 -1.08
C TYR A 37 -1.24 -6.28 -1.57
N ARG A 38 -1.73 -6.54 -2.78
CA ARG A 38 -2.94 -5.90 -3.29
C ARG A 38 -4.19 -6.66 -2.83
N ARG A 39 -5.15 -5.96 -2.24
CA ARG A 39 -6.46 -6.49 -1.87
C ARG A 39 -7.26 -6.80 -3.13
N ASN A 40 -7.60 -8.07 -3.30
CA ASN A 40 -8.50 -8.51 -4.36
C ASN A 40 -9.96 -8.34 -3.91
N ARG A 41 -10.63 -7.29 -4.40
CA ARG A 41 -12.06 -7.06 -4.09
C ARG A 41 -13.03 -7.98 -4.85
N LYS A 42 -12.58 -8.61 -5.94
CA LYS A 42 -13.47 -9.39 -6.84
C LYS A 42 -13.42 -10.90 -6.64
N GLN A 43 -12.38 -11.45 -6.02
CA GLN A 43 -12.23 -12.90 -5.85
C GLN A 43 -11.47 -13.21 -4.54
N THR A 44 -12.22 -13.63 -3.52
CA THR A 44 -11.70 -14.11 -2.22
C THR A 44 -10.91 -15.42 -2.33
N ALA A 45 -10.99 -16.12 -3.46
CA ALA A 45 -10.36 -17.42 -3.70
C ALA A 45 -8.99 -17.35 -4.42
N GLN A 46 -8.52 -16.16 -4.81
CA GLN A 46 -7.23 -16.02 -5.50
C GLN A 46 -6.11 -15.55 -4.56
N PRO A 47 -4.85 -15.99 -4.78
CA PRO A 47 -3.72 -15.57 -3.98
C PRO A 47 -3.51 -14.06 -4.07
N LEU A 48 -3.14 -13.49 -2.94
CA LEU A 48 -2.78 -12.09 -2.81
C LEU A 48 -1.62 -11.77 -3.76
N LEU A 49 -1.76 -10.76 -4.62
CA LEU A 49 -0.67 -10.31 -5.49
C LEU A 49 0.41 -9.63 -4.63
N VAL A 50 1.55 -10.30 -4.47
CA VAL A 50 2.76 -9.72 -3.87
C VAL A 50 3.25 -8.63 -4.81
N VAL A 51 3.12 -7.37 -4.41
CA VAL A 51 3.79 -6.26 -5.08
C VAL A 51 5.13 -6.09 -4.35
N LYS A 52 6.23 -6.39 -5.03
CA LYS A 52 7.56 -6.18 -4.43
C LYS A 52 7.72 -4.69 -4.15
N SER A 53 8.29 -4.37 -2.99
CA SER A 53 8.45 -3.01 -2.47
C SER A 53 9.15 -2.05 -3.43
N ASN A 54 9.94 -2.57 -4.38
CA ASN A 54 10.73 -1.81 -5.36
C ASN A 54 9.95 -1.35 -6.59
N GLU A 55 8.70 -1.78 -6.80
CA GLU A 55 7.89 -1.34 -7.96
C GLU A 55 7.00 -0.13 -7.64
N ILE A 56 7.04 0.38 -6.40
CA ILE A 56 6.30 1.58 -5.98
C ILE A 56 7.31 2.65 -5.57
N GLU A 57 8.11 3.11 -6.52
CA GLU A 57 8.83 4.39 -6.44
C GLU A 57 7.95 5.53 -6.99
#